data_AF-A0AAD5N1R9-F1
#
_entry.id   AF-A0AAD5N1R9-F1
#
_cell.length_a   1.000
_cell.length_b   1.000
_cell.length_c   1.000
_cell.angle_alpha   90.00
_cell.angle_beta   90.00
_cell.angle_gamma   90.00
#
_symmetry.space_group_name_H-M   'P 1'
#
loop_
_entity.id
_entity.type
_entity.pdbx_description
1 polymer ?
#
loop_
_entity_poly.entity_id
_entity_poly.type
_entity_poly.pdbx_seq_one_letter_code
_entity_poly.pdbx_strand_id
1 'polypeptide(L)'
;MQFGLEKMVDYAEKAQCRHVSFAKYFGENDLPPCRNHCDFCKDPTSTVARASQFQQSCSSTKMIKASKSAQDDSEPYGGGKRPRHDDEYECSASEARERLEREEAARMRDVIQSEFAKRRKLNEARSESLRDYIPSTEYPIKEPKSNFIPNLAPQRREAVVRLISQALEENWLLFERPCECVEAASMLEWSIYRNTKSIVTYQHKTVGKVSEIKKLSKECKKFEFVRLAIEPNVFTSAANLIH
;
A
#
# COMPACT_ATOMS: atom_id res chain seq x y z
N MET A 1 31.16 8.89 -14.31
CA MET A 1 30.19 8.13 -13.49
C MET A 1 28.84 8.05 -14.23
N GLN A 2 28.71 7.12 -15.18
CA GLN A 2 27.47 6.87 -15.95
C GLN A 2 27.07 5.38 -15.92
N PHE A 3 27.49 4.62 -14.90
CA PHE A 3 27.26 3.17 -14.86
C PHE A 3 25.81 2.78 -14.52
N GLY A 4 25.00 3.64 -13.91
CA GLY A 4 23.65 3.29 -13.48
C GLY A 4 22.71 2.96 -14.64
N LEU A 5 22.70 3.80 -15.69
CA LEU A 5 21.85 3.59 -16.86
C LEU A 5 22.23 2.32 -17.62
N GLU A 6 23.52 2.11 -17.90
CA GLU A 6 24.02 0.93 -18.60
C GLU A 6 23.65 -0.36 -17.86
N LYS A 7 23.74 -0.37 -16.51
CA LYS A 7 23.35 -1.53 -15.70
C LYS A 7 21.84 -1.79 -15.71
N MET A 8 21.03 -0.73 -15.76
CA MET A 8 19.57 -0.85 -15.88
C MET A 8 19.15 -1.37 -17.26
N VAL A 9 19.85 -0.94 -18.31
CA VAL A 9 19.66 -1.45 -19.68
C VAL A 9 20.07 -2.92 -19.74
N ASP A 10 21.23 -3.28 -19.19
CA ASP A 10 21.68 -4.67 -19.07
C ASP A 10 20.70 -5.56 -18.31
N TYR A 11 20.07 -5.03 -17.25
CA TYR A 11 19.02 -5.73 -16.53
C TYR A 11 17.82 -5.99 -17.43
N ALA A 12 17.38 -5.00 -18.23
CA ALA A 12 16.20 -5.14 -19.09
C ALA A 12 16.42 -6.04 -20.32
N GLU A 13 17.59 -5.94 -20.95
CA GLU A 13 17.85 -6.52 -22.28
C GLU A 13 18.52 -7.90 -22.26
N LYS A 14 19.32 -8.22 -21.23
CA LYS A 14 20.06 -9.48 -21.19
C LYS A 14 19.22 -10.60 -20.57
N ALA A 15 19.21 -11.77 -21.22
CA ALA A 15 18.63 -12.99 -20.67
C ALA A 15 19.59 -13.60 -19.63
N GLN A 16 19.43 -13.19 -18.37
CA GLN A 16 20.22 -13.66 -17.22
C GLN A 16 19.37 -13.65 -15.95
N CYS A 17 19.86 -14.30 -14.89
CA CYS A 17 19.17 -14.34 -13.59
C CYS A 17 18.95 -12.94 -13.02
N ARG A 18 17.69 -12.57 -12.76
CA ARG A 18 17.34 -11.24 -12.21
C ARG A 18 17.99 -10.97 -10.85
N HIS A 19 18.04 -11.98 -9.99
CA HIS A 19 18.64 -11.85 -8.66
C HIS A 19 20.14 -11.61 -8.73
N VAL A 20 20.85 -12.29 -9.65
CA VAL A 20 22.29 -12.07 -9.87
C VAL A 20 22.55 -10.67 -10.43
N SER A 21 21.71 -10.19 -11.35
CA SER A 21 21.83 -8.82 -11.89
C SER A 21 21.67 -7.76 -10.81
N PHE A 22 20.67 -7.90 -9.92
CA PHE A 22 20.48 -6.98 -8.80
C PHE A 22 21.62 -7.04 -7.80
N ALA A 23 22.06 -8.24 -7.40
CA ALA A 23 23.19 -8.41 -6.49
C ALA A 23 24.47 -7.75 -7.00
N LYS A 24 24.79 -7.96 -8.28
CA LYS A 24 25.94 -7.34 -8.93
C LYS A 24 25.84 -5.81 -9.01
N TYR A 25 24.63 -5.25 -9.09
CA TYR A 25 24.42 -3.80 -9.06
C TYR A 25 24.75 -3.21 -7.68
N PHE A 26 24.38 -3.90 -6.60
CA PHE A 26 24.63 -3.46 -5.22
C PHE A 26 25.96 -3.95 -4.61
N GLY A 27 26.72 -4.77 -5.34
CA GLY A 27 28.00 -5.31 -4.86
C GLY A 27 27.85 -6.49 -3.90
N GLU A 28 26.69 -7.14 -3.88
CA GLU A 28 26.42 -8.33 -3.07
C GLU A 28 26.94 -9.59 -3.79
N ASN A 29 27.89 -10.28 -3.18
CA ASN A 29 28.48 -11.51 -3.73
C ASN A 29 27.95 -12.79 -3.07
N ASP A 30 27.19 -12.66 -1.99
CA ASP A 30 26.67 -13.78 -1.21
C ASP A 30 25.16 -13.94 -1.45
N LEU A 31 24.81 -14.55 -2.58
CA LEU A 31 23.42 -14.84 -2.93
C LEU A 31 23.14 -16.35 -2.92
N PRO A 32 22.03 -16.78 -2.29
CA PRO A 32 21.56 -18.15 -2.44
C PRO A 32 21.21 -18.45 -3.91
N PRO A 33 21.29 -19.72 -4.34
CA PRO A 33 20.97 -20.10 -5.71
C PRO A 33 19.50 -19.80 -6.03
N CYS A 34 19.26 -19.03 -7.08
CA CYS A 34 17.92 -18.57 -7.49
C CYS A 34 16.94 -19.70 -7.82
N ARG A 35 17.42 -20.85 -8.32
CA ARG A 35 16.59 -21.99 -8.74
C ARG A 35 15.47 -21.57 -9.69
N ASN A 36 14.23 -21.40 -9.24
CA ASN A 36 13.08 -21.08 -10.10
C ASN A 36 12.38 -19.76 -9.73
N HIS A 37 13.05 -18.87 -8.98
CA HIS A 37 12.43 -17.66 -8.43
C HIS A 37 12.43 -16.44 -9.36
N CYS A 38 13.04 -16.53 -10.56
CA CYS A 38 12.94 -15.48 -11.58
C CYS A 38 12.59 -16.07 -12.95
N ASP A 39 12.16 -15.22 -13.88
CA ASP A 39 11.78 -15.60 -15.25
C ASP A 39 12.89 -16.39 -15.97
N PHE A 40 14.14 -15.93 -15.88
CA PHE A 40 15.26 -16.59 -16.54
C PHE A 40 15.59 -17.96 -15.93
N CYS A 41 15.65 -18.07 -14.60
CA CYS A 41 15.99 -19.36 -13.99
C CYS A 41 14.83 -20.35 -13.97
N LYS A 42 13.58 -19.86 -14.07
CA LYS A 42 12.40 -20.68 -14.28
C LYS A 42 12.38 -21.27 -15.69
N ASP A 43 12.54 -20.43 -16.71
CA ASP A 43 12.46 -20.83 -18.13
C ASP A 43 13.50 -20.08 -18.99
N PRO A 44 14.77 -20.54 -19.03
CA PRO A 44 15.85 -19.81 -19.70
C PRO A 44 15.67 -19.74 -21.22
N THR A 45 15.20 -20.82 -21.84
CA THR A 45 14.94 -20.90 -23.29
C THR A 45 13.89 -19.90 -23.75
N SER A 46 12.75 -19.81 -23.04
CA SER A 46 11.71 -18.83 -23.35
C SER A 46 12.19 -17.39 -23.15
N THR A 47 13.00 -17.16 -22.12
CA THR A 47 13.52 -15.82 -21.81
C THR A 47 14.55 -15.35 -22.84
N VAL A 48 15.43 -16.24 -23.31
CA VAL A 48 16.36 -15.96 -24.41
C VAL A 48 15.61 -15.68 -25.72
N ALA A 49 14.57 -16.46 -26.05
CA ALA A 49 13.77 -16.24 -27.25
C ALA A 49 13.03 -14.89 -27.25
N ARG A 50 12.50 -14.47 -26.10
CA ARG A 50 11.88 -13.14 -25.95
C ARG A 50 12.89 -12.01 -26.08
N ALA A 51 14.08 -12.16 -25.49
CA ALA A 51 15.16 -11.18 -25.60
C ALA A 51 15.64 -11.02 -27.05
N SER A 52 15.81 -12.12 -27.79
CA SER A 52 16.22 -12.07 -29.20
C SER A 52 15.13 -11.47 -30.10
N GLN A 53 13.86 -11.79 -29.86
CA GLN A 53 12.74 -11.17 -30.58
C GLN A 53 12.67 -9.66 -30.35
N PHE A 54 12.90 -9.22 -29.10
CA PHE A 54 12.96 -7.80 -28.76
C PHE A 54 14.11 -7.10 -29.50
N GLN A 55 15.32 -7.66 -29.47
CA GLN A 55 16.47 -7.10 -30.21
C GLN A 55 16.21 -7.00 -31.71
N GLN A 56 15.62 -8.05 -32.31
CA GLN A 56 15.22 -8.03 -33.73
C GLN A 56 14.19 -6.94 -34.04
N SER A 57 13.24 -6.69 -33.13
CA SER A 57 12.25 -5.63 -33.27
C SER A 57 12.86 -4.22 -33.17
N CYS A 58 13.87 -4.04 -32.32
CA CYS A 58 14.58 -2.77 -32.15
C CYS A 58 15.57 -2.47 -33.29
N SER A 59 16.14 -3.50 -33.92
CA SER A 59 17.03 -3.35 -35.08
C SER A 59 16.28 -3.13 -36.40
N SER A 60 14.97 -3.35 -36.44
CA SER A 60 14.14 -3.06 -37.61
C SER A 60 13.66 -1.60 -37.58
N THR A 61 14.29 -0.71 -38.35
CA THR A 61 13.81 0.67 -38.58
C THR A 61 12.43 0.72 -39.26
N LYS A 62 11.91 -0.43 -39.70
CA LYS A 62 10.52 -0.56 -40.13
C LYS A 62 9.69 -0.84 -38.89
N MET A 63 9.09 0.21 -38.34
CA MET A 63 7.86 0.07 -37.58
C MET A 63 6.93 -0.81 -38.42
N ILE A 64 6.68 -2.04 -37.96
CA ILE A 64 5.71 -2.91 -38.59
C ILE A 64 4.35 -2.26 -38.30
N LYS A 65 3.95 -1.38 -39.20
CA LYS A 65 2.56 -1.00 -39.42
C LYS A 65 1.84 -2.32 -39.59
N ALA A 66 0.99 -2.68 -38.63
CA ALA A 66 0.07 -3.80 -38.78
C ALA A 66 -0.87 -3.45 -39.95
N SER A 67 -0.44 -3.75 -41.17
CA SER A 67 -1.23 -3.52 -42.38
C SER A 67 -2.20 -4.68 -42.53
N LYS A 68 -3.41 -4.50 -42.02
CA LYS A 68 -4.60 -5.12 -42.59
C LYS A 68 -5.41 -4.05 -43.32
N SER A 69 -5.50 -4.28 -44.64
CA SER A 69 -6.51 -3.81 -45.60
C SER A 69 -6.70 -2.31 -45.82
N ALA A 70 -6.09 -1.86 -46.91
CA ALA A 70 -6.70 -1.15 -48.06
C ALA A 70 -7.66 0.03 -47.82
N GLN A 71 -7.28 1.15 -48.47
CA GLN A 71 -8.07 2.32 -48.86
C GLN A 71 -8.57 3.22 -47.72
N ASP A 72 -7.88 4.33 -47.50
CA ASP A 72 -8.32 5.66 -47.96
C ASP A 72 -7.27 6.69 -47.53
N ASP A 73 -6.71 7.42 -48.49
CA ASP A 73 -5.78 8.52 -48.23
C ASP A 73 -6.63 9.78 -47.97
N SER A 74 -7.22 9.84 -46.77
CA SER A 74 -8.06 10.95 -46.37
C SER A 74 -7.19 12.07 -45.79
N GLU A 75 -6.92 13.03 -46.67
CA GLU A 75 -6.47 14.41 -46.40
C GLU A 75 -7.18 15.00 -45.15
N PRO A 76 -6.45 15.55 -44.17
CA PRO A 76 -7.01 15.80 -42.83
C PRO A 76 -7.85 17.10 -42.73
N TYR A 77 -8.20 17.74 -43.84
CA TYR A 77 -8.88 19.03 -43.81
C TYR A 77 -9.91 19.24 -44.93
N GLY A 78 -11.15 18.79 -44.68
CA GLY A 78 -12.34 19.58 -44.97
C GLY A 78 -13.04 19.42 -46.33
N GLY A 79 -14.22 18.77 -46.28
CA GLY A 79 -15.43 19.33 -46.92
C GLY A 79 -15.89 18.73 -48.25
N GLY A 80 -16.98 17.93 -48.20
CA GLY A 80 -17.77 17.64 -49.39
C GLY A 80 -18.80 16.52 -49.20
N LYS A 81 -20.04 16.88 -48.84
CA LYS A 81 -21.19 15.96 -48.80
C LYS A 81 -21.52 15.48 -50.23
N ARG A 82 -21.55 14.16 -50.46
CA ARG A 82 -22.29 13.57 -51.59
C ARG A 82 -23.68 13.16 -51.09
N PRO A 83 -24.77 13.48 -51.80
CA PRO A 83 -26.08 12.96 -51.42
C PRO A 83 -26.11 11.48 -51.81
N ARG A 84 -26.17 10.59 -50.82
CA ARG A 84 -26.54 9.20 -51.07
C ARG A 84 -28.07 9.10 -51.05
N HIS A 85 -28.54 8.40 -52.06
CA HIS A 85 -29.90 8.00 -52.34
C HIS A 85 -30.51 7.29 -51.13
N ASP A 86 -31.77 7.60 -50.91
CA ASP A 86 -32.71 7.00 -49.96
C ASP A 86 -32.74 5.47 -50.15
N ASP A 87 -32.39 4.73 -49.10
CA ASP A 87 -32.78 3.34 -48.90
C ASP A 87 -33.02 3.14 -47.40
N GLU A 88 -34.30 2.98 -47.11
CA GLU A 88 -34.93 2.60 -45.85
C GLU A 88 -34.24 1.33 -45.28
N TYR A 89 -33.93 1.33 -43.97
CA TYR A 89 -33.34 0.22 -43.17
C TYR A 89 -31.81 0.06 -43.07
N GLU A 90 -31.01 1.14 -43.11
CA GLU A 90 -29.63 1.08 -42.60
C GLU A 90 -29.55 1.70 -41.20
N CYS A 91 -29.62 0.87 -40.16
CA CYS A 91 -29.29 1.27 -38.80
C CYS A 91 -27.87 1.87 -38.84
N SER A 92 -27.78 3.20 -38.74
CA SER A 92 -26.53 3.91 -39.02
C SER A 92 -25.43 3.30 -38.16
N ALA A 93 -24.28 2.97 -38.75
CA ALA A 93 -23.13 2.44 -38.00
C ALA A 93 -22.77 3.33 -36.79
N SER A 94 -23.13 4.62 -36.85
CA SER A 94 -23.04 5.55 -35.73
C SER A 94 -23.99 5.22 -34.58
N GLU A 95 -25.26 4.89 -34.84
CA GLU A 95 -26.25 4.53 -33.82
C GLU A 95 -25.93 3.17 -33.18
N ALA A 96 -25.44 2.21 -33.97
CA ALA A 96 -24.96 0.92 -33.46
C ALA A 96 -23.75 1.11 -32.52
N ARG A 97 -22.82 2.01 -32.86
CA ARG A 97 -21.66 2.35 -32.03
C ARG A 97 -22.06 3.07 -30.75
N GLU A 98 -22.96 4.04 -30.82
CA GLU A 98 -23.46 4.78 -29.65
C GLU A 98 -24.21 3.86 -28.68
N ARG A 99 -24.99 2.90 -29.21
CA ARG A 99 -25.64 1.88 -28.40
C ARG A 99 -24.63 1.01 -27.66
N LEU A 100 -23.57 0.56 -28.34
CA LEU A 100 -22.50 -0.26 -27.74
C LEU A 100 -21.76 0.52 -26.64
N GLU A 101 -21.45 1.79 -26.87
CA GLU A 101 -20.79 2.66 -25.90
C GLU A 101 -21.67 2.90 -24.66
N ARG A 102 -22.99 3.11 -24.85
CA ARG A 102 -23.95 3.24 -23.74
C ARG A 102 -24.05 1.96 -22.91
N GLU A 103 -24.07 0.79 -23.55
CA GLU A 103 -24.07 -0.51 -22.89
C GLU A 103 -22.75 -0.76 -22.12
N GLU A 104 -21.61 -0.40 -22.70
CA GLU A 104 -20.31 -0.49 -22.02
C GLU A 104 -20.24 0.45 -20.81
N ALA A 105 -20.69 1.69 -20.95
CA ALA A 105 -20.76 2.63 -19.83
C ALA A 105 -21.70 2.14 -18.72
N ALA A 106 -22.79 1.46 -19.05
CA ALA A 106 -23.66 0.82 -18.07
C ALA A 106 -22.96 -0.34 -17.35
N ARG A 107 -22.28 -1.23 -18.08
CA ARG A 107 -21.49 -2.31 -17.47
C ARG A 107 -20.41 -1.77 -16.54
N MET A 108 -19.69 -0.73 -16.95
CA MET A 108 -18.69 -0.08 -16.09
C MET A 108 -19.32 0.49 -14.83
N ARG A 109 -20.47 1.17 -14.93
CA ARG A 109 -21.18 1.68 -13.76
C ARG A 109 -21.61 0.56 -12.81
N ASP A 110 -22.11 -0.55 -13.33
CA ASP A 110 -22.54 -1.68 -12.51
C ASP A 110 -21.37 -2.34 -11.78
N VAL A 111 -20.23 -2.52 -12.46
CA VAL A 111 -18.99 -3.00 -11.83
C VAL A 111 -18.59 -2.05 -10.70
N ILE A 112 -18.54 -0.75 -10.97
CA ILE A 112 -18.19 0.27 -9.96
C ILE A 112 -19.15 0.21 -8.76
N GLN A 113 -20.46 0.17 -9.01
CA GLN A 113 -21.48 0.08 -7.96
C GLN A 113 -21.35 -1.20 -7.14
N SER A 114 -21.09 -2.33 -7.79
CA SER A 114 -20.89 -3.62 -7.12
C SER A 114 -19.66 -3.60 -6.20
N GLU A 115 -18.56 -2.97 -6.65
CA GLU A 115 -17.35 -2.81 -5.85
C GLU A 115 -17.58 -1.88 -4.64
N PHE A 116 -18.32 -0.78 -4.83
CA PHE A 116 -18.72 0.07 -3.70
C PHE A 116 -19.68 -0.63 -2.74
N ALA A 117 -20.60 -1.46 -3.24
CA ALA A 117 -21.49 -2.25 -2.40
C ALA A 117 -20.71 -3.26 -1.55
N LYS A 118 -19.71 -3.95 -2.12
CA LYS A 118 -18.79 -4.82 -1.37
C LYS A 118 -18.09 -4.07 -0.23
N ARG A 119 -17.59 -2.86 -0.50
CA ARG A 119 -16.93 -2.02 0.53
C ARG A 119 -17.88 -1.62 1.66
N ARG A 120 -19.15 -1.30 1.36
CA ARG A 120 -20.17 -1.00 2.38
C ARG A 120 -20.47 -2.21 3.27
N LYS A 121 -20.67 -3.38 2.66
CA LYS A 121 -20.94 -4.63 3.39
C LYS A 121 -19.80 -5.01 4.34
N LEU A 122 -18.54 -4.79 3.94
CA LEU A 122 -17.38 -5.00 4.82
C LEU A 122 -17.39 -4.07 6.04
N ASN A 123 -17.82 -2.82 5.88
CA ASN A 123 -17.94 -1.88 7.00
C ASN A 123 -19.07 -2.28 7.97
N GLU A 124 -20.21 -2.74 7.44
CA GLU A 124 -21.33 -3.24 8.25
C GLU A 124 -20.91 -4.47 9.05
N ALA A 125 -20.30 -5.47 8.42
CA ALA A 125 -19.79 -6.65 9.10
C ALA A 125 -18.74 -6.32 10.19
N ARG A 126 -17.92 -5.28 9.99
CA ARG A 126 -17.00 -4.80 11.03
C ARG A 126 -17.74 -4.11 12.17
N SER A 127 -18.80 -3.38 11.88
CA SER A 127 -19.61 -2.75 12.91
C SER A 127 -20.30 -3.79 13.79
N GLU A 128 -20.70 -4.93 13.22
CA GLU A 128 -21.22 -6.09 13.95
C GLU A 128 -20.11 -6.76 14.77
N SER A 129 -18.93 -6.99 14.20
CA SER A 129 -17.82 -7.62 14.96
C SER A 129 -17.32 -6.78 16.14
N LEU A 130 -17.48 -5.45 16.08
CA LEU A 130 -17.22 -4.56 17.21
C LEU A 130 -18.28 -4.64 18.32
N ARG A 131 -19.51 -5.08 18.03
CA ARG A 131 -20.55 -5.30 19.05
C ARG A 131 -20.28 -6.56 19.86
N ASP A 132 -19.78 -7.61 19.20
CA ASP A 132 -19.47 -8.91 19.80
C ASP A 132 -18.05 -8.98 20.40
N TYR A 133 -17.34 -7.84 20.42
CA TYR A 133 -16.01 -7.77 20.99
C TYR A 133 -16.03 -7.93 22.52
N ILE A 134 -15.23 -8.89 23.02
CA ILE A 134 -15.00 -9.13 24.44
C ILE A 134 -13.63 -8.53 24.81
N PRO A 135 -13.57 -7.51 25.70
CA PRO A 135 -12.31 -6.93 26.14
C PRO A 135 -11.41 -7.90 26.90
N SER A 136 -10.11 -7.85 26.64
CA SER A 136 -9.10 -8.57 27.42
C SER A 136 -9.04 -8.06 28.86
N THR A 137 -9.02 -8.98 29.82
CA THR A 137 -8.79 -8.70 31.25
C THR A 137 -7.30 -8.57 31.58
N GLU A 138 -6.44 -9.25 30.82
CA GLU A 138 -4.98 -9.25 31.04
C GLU A 138 -4.31 -8.01 30.46
N TYR A 139 -4.78 -7.54 29.30
CA TYR A 139 -4.25 -6.36 28.60
C TYR A 139 -5.37 -5.38 28.25
N PRO A 140 -6.00 -4.77 29.26
CA PRO A 140 -7.14 -3.89 29.07
C PRO A 140 -6.76 -2.64 28.27
N ILE A 141 -7.59 -2.29 27.28
CA ILE A 141 -7.43 -1.05 26.50
C ILE A 141 -8.40 0.03 26.97
N LYS A 142 -7.98 1.30 26.89
CA LYS A 142 -8.86 2.43 27.18
C LYS A 142 -9.79 2.71 26.00
N GLU A 143 -11.06 2.96 26.34
CA GLU A 143 -12.15 3.24 25.39
C GLU A 143 -12.16 2.30 24.17
N PRO A 144 -12.49 1.00 24.36
CA PRO A 144 -12.44 0.02 23.28
C PRO A 144 -13.38 0.32 22.11
N LYS A 145 -14.49 1.02 22.39
CA LYS A 145 -15.50 1.41 21.40
C LYS A 145 -15.17 2.72 20.67
N SER A 146 -14.04 3.34 20.97
CA SER A 146 -13.62 4.57 20.29
C SER A 146 -13.11 4.30 18.87
N ASN A 147 -13.29 5.29 17.99
CA ASN A 147 -12.97 5.18 16.56
C ASN A 147 -12.07 6.34 16.09
N PHE A 148 -11.10 6.75 16.92
CA PHE A 148 -10.14 7.80 16.54
C PHE A 148 -9.32 7.41 15.32
N ILE A 149 -8.98 6.13 15.22
CA ILE A 149 -8.27 5.55 14.08
C ILE A 149 -9.24 4.65 13.32
N PRO A 150 -9.67 5.04 12.11
CA PRO A 150 -10.60 4.24 11.33
C PRO A 150 -9.93 2.91 10.95
N ASN A 151 -10.73 1.85 10.99
CA ASN A 151 -10.32 0.49 10.62
C ASN A 151 -9.26 -0.15 11.54
N LEU A 152 -9.01 0.39 12.74
CA LEU A 152 -8.16 -0.27 13.74
C LEU A 152 -9.00 -1.16 14.66
N ALA A 153 -8.70 -2.46 14.65
CA ALA A 153 -9.39 -3.42 15.52
C ALA A 153 -8.93 -3.31 17.00
N PRO A 154 -9.84 -3.41 17.99
CA PRO A 154 -9.50 -3.40 19.42
C PRO A 154 -8.42 -4.42 19.80
N GLN A 155 -8.47 -5.62 19.24
CA GLN A 155 -7.50 -6.69 19.50
C GLN A 155 -6.08 -6.31 19.08
N ARG A 156 -5.93 -5.46 18.06
CA ARG A 156 -4.62 -4.93 17.67
C ARG A 156 -4.08 -3.96 18.73
N ARG A 157 -4.95 -3.19 19.37
CA ARG A 157 -4.57 -2.29 20.47
C ARG A 157 -4.16 -3.09 21.71
N GLU A 158 -4.90 -4.15 22.05
CA GLU A 158 -4.53 -5.07 23.15
C GLU A 158 -3.15 -5.69 22.93
N ALA A 159 -2.86 -6.14 21.69
CA ALA A 159 -1.55 -6.68 21.35
C ALA A 159 -0.42 -5.65 21.53
N VAL A 160 -0.68 -4.37 21.26
CA VAL A 160 0.27 -3.28 21.53
C VAL A 160 0.46 -3.07 23.03
N VAL A 161 -0.60 -3.03 23.83
CA VAL A 161 -0.49 -2.94 25.29
C VAL A 161 0.36 -4.07 25.85
N ARG A 162 0.16 -5.30 25.38
CA ARG A 162 0.99 -6.45 25.75
C ARG A 162 2.47 -6.22 25.45
N LEU A 163 2.80 -5.77 24.23
CA LEU A 163 4.19 -5.53 23.83
C LEU A 163 4.86 -4.43 24.67
N ILE A 164 4.13 -3.36 24.99
CA ILE A 164 4.64 -2.29 25.85
C ILE A 164 4.83 -2.82 27.28
N SER A 165 3.87 -3.59 27.82
CA SER A 165 3.98 -4.18 29.17
C SER A 165 5.22 -5.05 29.31
N GLN A 166 5.46 -5.94 28.35
CA GLN A 166 6.64 -6.82 28.35
C GLN A 166 7.95 -6.02 28.30
N ALA A 167 8.01 -4.96 27.49
CA ALA A 167 9.19 -4.10 27.43
C ALA A 167 9.42 -3.36 28.77
N LEU A 168 8.35 -2.94 29.44
CA LEU A 168 8.42 -2.31 30.76
C LEU A 168 8.82 -3.31 31.85
N GLU A 169 8.33 -4.55 31.80
CA GLU A 169 8.72 -5.63 32.72
C GLU A 169 10.23 -5.88 32.64
N GLU A 170 10.78 -6.02 31.43
CA GLU A 170 12.23 -6.17 31.22
C GLU A 170 13.01 -4.95 31.74
N ASN A 171 12.51 -3.73 31.52
CA ASN A 171 13.19 -2.51 31.97
C ASN A 171 13.20 -2.38 33.48
N TRP A 172 12.02 -2.49 34.11
CA TRP A 172 11.83 -2.27 35.54
C TRP A 172 12.26 -3.45 36.39
N LEU A 173 12.60 -4.61 35.80
CA LEU A 173 13.17 -5.73 36.55
C LEU A 173 14.43 -5.33 37.35
N LEU A 174 15.17 -4.34 36.85
CA LEU A 174 16.41 -3.84 37.46
C LEU A 174 16.21 -2.61 38.37
N PHE A 175 14.98 -2.10 38.50
CA PHE A 175 14.69 -0.84 39.19
C PHE A 175 13.44 -0.93 40.06
N GLU A 176 13.23 0.07 40.92
CA GLU A 176 11.97 0.17 41.66
C GLU A 176 10.80 0.49 40.72
N ARG A 177 9.76 -0.34 40.79
CA ARG A 177 8.58 -0.27 39.91
C ARG A 177 7.63 0.84 40.37
N PRO A 178 7.33 1.84 39.52
CA PRO A 178 6.44 2.95 39.93
C PRO A 178 4.96 2.56 39.98
N CYS A 179 4.54 1.58 39.17
CA CYS A 179 3.17 1.04 39.10
C CYS A 179 3.17 -0.29 38.32
N GLU A 180 2.02 -0.93 38.17
CA GLU A 180 1.89 -2.13 37.34
C GLU A 180 2.23 -1.85 35.86
N CYS A 181 3.02 -2.72 35.23
CA CYS A 181 3.45 -2.52 33.83
C CYS A 181 2.26 -2.48 32.88
N VAL A 182 1.24 -3.30 33.14
CA VAL A 182 0.02 -3.34 32.33
C VAL A 182 -0.72 -2.00 32.42
N GLU A 183 -0.79 -1.39 33.61
CA GLU A 183 -1.44 -0.08 33.81
C GLU A 183 -0.69 1.02 33.04
N ALA A 184 0.64 1.06 33.18
CA ALA A 184 1.48 2.00 32.46
C ALA A 184 1.41 1.81 30.93
N ALA A 185 1.45 0.56 30.46
CA ALA A 185 1.33 0.21 29.06
C ALA A 185 -0.02 0.64 28.46
N SER A 186 -1.10 0.44 29.20
CA SER A 186 -2.46 0.85 28.80
C SER A 186 -2.55 2.37 28.65
N MET A 187 -1.90 3.12 29.55
CA MET A 187 -1.83 4.59 29.48
C MET A 187 -0.99 5.08 28.30
N LEU A 188 0.17 4.45 28.07
CA LEU A 188 1.06 4.79 26.96
C LEU A 188 0.39 4.51 25.61
N GLU A 189 -0.23 3.34 25.44
CA GLU A 189 -1.00 3.01 24.24
C GLU A 189 -2.11 4.02 24.01
N TRP A 190 -2.89 4.34 25.05
CA TRP A 190 -3.98 5.31 24.96
C TRP A 190 -3.50 6.69 24.50
N SER A 191 -2.37 7.15 25.06
CA SER A 191 -1.76 8.42 24.68
C SER A 191 -1.36 8.45 23.20
N ILE A 192 -0.87 7.34 22.66
CA ILE A 192 -0.47 7.24 21.25
C ILE A 192 -1.73 7.17 20.38
N TYR A 193 -2.71 6.35 20.77
CA TYR A 193 -3.96 6.14 20.05
C TYR A 193 -4.76 7.45 19.88
N ARG A 194 -5.02 8.20 20.98
CA ARG A 194 -5.78 9.45 20.91
C ARG A 194 -5.10 10.55 20.08
N ASN A 195 -3.77 10.50 19.99
CA ASN A 195 -2.95 11.49 19.29
C ASN A 195 -2.57 11.05 17.86
N THR A 196 -3.19 9.98 17.34
CA THR A 196 -2.98 9.51 15.96
C THR A 196 -4.29 9.33 15.24
N LYS A 197 -4.29 9.60 13.93
CA LYS A 197 -5.49 9.49 13.07
C LYS A 197 -5.35 8.43 11.98
N SER A 198 -4.18 7.80 11.88
CA SER A 198 -3.84 6.82 10.84
C SER A 198 -3.20 5.59 11.47
N ILE A 199 -3.56 4.41 10.95
CA ILE A 199 -3.04 3.11 11.37
C ILE A 199 -1.50 3.07 11.25
N VAL A 200 -0.97 3.59 10.15
CA VAL A 200 0.48 3.57 9.86
C VAL A 200 1.23 4.40 10.91
N THR A 201 0.77 5.61 11.19
CA THR A 201 1.39 6.48 12.20
C THR A 201 1.29 5.88 13.61
N TYR A 202 0.16 5.28 13.95
CA TYR A 202 -0.01 4.57 15.21
C TYR A 202 1.00 3.43 15.35
N GLN A 203 1.08 2.54 14.35
CA GLN A 203 2.05 1.44 14.33
C GLN A 203 3.49 1.91 14.49
N HIS A 204 3.90 2.94 13.75
CA HIS A 204 5.25 3.50 13.87
C HIS A 204 5.52 4.07 15.26
N LYS A 205 4.57 4.83 15.85
CA LYS A 205 4.73 5.39 17.20
C LYS A 205 4.76 4.30 18.27
N THR A 206 3.94 3.26 18.15
CA THR A 206 3.93 2.15 19.12
C THR A 206 5.21 1.33 19.06
N VAL A 207 5.69 1.02 17.85
CA VAL A 207 6.98 0.33 17.66
C VAL A 207 8.13 1.19 18.17
N GLY A 208 8.11 2.49 17.88
CA GLY A 208 9.09 3.46 18.37
C GLY A 208 9.11 3.53 19.90
N LYS A 209 7.95 3.51 20.57
CA LYS A 209 7.87 3.51 22.03
C LYS A 209 8.44 2.22 22.64
N VAL A 210 8.15 1.06 22.05
CA VAL A 210 8.71 -0.23 22.50
C VAL A 210 10.23 -0.26 22.31
N SER A 211 10.73 0.23 21.17
CA SER A 211 12.18 0.25 20.91
C SER A 211 12.92 1.24 21.80
N GLU A 212 12.32 2.39 22.14
CA GLU A 212 12.81 3.35 23.13
C GLU A 212 13.00 2.68 24.50
N ILE A 213 11.97 2.00 25.01
CA ILE A 213 12.04 1.30 26.30
C ILE A 213 13.14 0.24 26.26
N LYS A 214 13.16 -0.62 25.22
CA LYS A 214 14.17 -1.66 25.07
C LYS A 214 15.59 -1.11 24.96
N LYS A 215 15.77 0.05 24.33
CA LYS A 215 17.06 0.74 24.25
C LYS A 215 17.51 1.18 25.65
N LEU A 216 16.63 1.80 26.43
CA LEU A 216 16.93 2.18 27.81
C LEU A 216 17.25 0.97 28.69
N SER A 217 16.55 -0.15 28.50
CA SER A 217 16.88 -1.41 29.19
C SER A 217 18.30 -1.89 28.87
N LYS A 218 18.72 -1.82 27.60
CA LYS A 218 20.09 -2.17 27.20
C LYS A 218 21.15 -1.23 27.76
N GLU A 219 20.81 0.05 27.93
CA GLU A 219 21.68 1.06 28.53
C GLU A 219 21.65 1.04 30.06
N CYS A 220 20.92 0.11 30.69
CA CYS A 220 20.68 0.07 32.13
C CYS A 220 20.16 1.41 32.68
N LYS A 221 19.25 2.05 31.96
CA LYS A 221 18.54 3.26 32.39
C LYS A 221 17.08 2.95 32.66
N LYS A 222 16.55 3.48 33.76
CA LYS A 222 15.15 3.36 34.12
C LYS A 222 14.30 4.16 33.12
N PHE A 223 13.27 3.52 32.57
CA PHE A 223 12.21 4.23 31.85
C PHE A 223 11.32 4.98 32.84
N GLU A 224 11.29 6.30 32.72
CA GLU A 224 10.47 7.17 33.56
C GLU A 224 9.03 7.22 33.03
N PHE A 225 8.11 6.61 33.78
CA PHE A 225 6.69 6.71 33.49
C PHE A 225 6.08 7.86 34.30
N VAL A 226 5.61 8.89 33.60
CA VAL A 226 4.82 9.98 34.18
C VAL A 226 3.35 9.69 33.94
N ARG A 227 2.58 9.53 35.02
CA ARG A 227 1.12 9.42 34.95
C ARG A 227 0.56 10.81 34.62
N LEU A 228 0.52 11.14 33.33
CA LEU A 228 -0.12 12.39 32.89
C LEU A 228 -1.58 12.37 33.33
N ALA A 229 -1.95 13.32 34.21
CA ALA A 229 -3.33 13.72 34.37
C ALA A 229 -3.86 14.08 32.98
N ILE A 230 -5.06 13.60 32.67
CA ILE A 230 -5.69 13.79 31.36
C ILE A 230 -6.06 15.27 31.24
N GLU A 231 -5.10 16.11 30.85
CA GLU A 231 -5.43 17.44 30.36
C GLU A 231 -5.88 17.28 28.90
N PRO A 232 -7.05 17.81 28.52
CA PRO A 232 -7.42 17.95 27.13
C PRO A 232 -6.37 18.84 26.45
N ASN A 233 -6.04 18.53 25.19
CA ASN A 233 -5.11 19.32 24.38
C ASN A 233 -5.46 20.82 24.47
N VAL A 234 -4.75 21.56 25.31
CA VAL A 234 -4.65 23.01 25.17
C VAL A 234 -3.69 23.21 24.01
N PHE A 235 -4.26 23.27 22.81
CA PHE A 235 -3.59 23.87 21.68
C PHE A 235 -3.34 25.33 22.07
N THR A 236 -2.18 25.61 22.65
CA THR A 236 -1.73 26.98 22.85
C THR A 236 -1.49 27.57 21.47
N SER A 237 -2.51 28.25 20.95
CA SER A 237 -2.36 29.14 19.80
C SER A 237 -1.25 30.13 20.12
N ALA A 238 -0.30 30.30 19.20
CA ALA A 238 0.79 31.27 19.29
C ALA A 238 0.29 32.73 19.38
N ALA A 239 -1.02 32.97 19.28
CA ALA A 239 -1.66 34.28 19.46
C ALA A 239 -1.68 34.77 20.92
N ASN A 240 -1.45 33.91 21.93
CA ASN A 240 -1.56 34.31 23.34
C ASN A 240 -0.21 34.61 24.03
N LEU A 241 0.88 34.76 23.26
CA LEU A 241 2.21 35.13 23.78
C LEU A 241 2.57 36.61 23.58
N ILE A 242 1.58 37.45 23.30
CA ILE A 242 1.78 38.91 23.25
C ILE A 242 0.67 39.56 24.09
N HIS A 243 0.94 39.73 25.38
CA HIS A 243 0.52 40.88 26.18
C HIS A 243 1.35 40.95 27.45
#